data_AF-A0A450UJ56-F1
#
_entry.id   AF-A0A450UJ56-F1
#
_cell.length_a   1.000
_cell.length_b   1.000
_cell.length_c   1.000
_cell.angle_alpha   90.00
_cell.angle_beta   90.00
_cell.angle_gamma   90.00
#
_symmetry.space_group_name_H-M   'P 1'
#
loop_
_entity.id
_entity.type
_entity.pdbx_description
1 polymer ?
#
loop_
_entity_poly.entity_id
_entity_poly.type
_entity_poly.pdbx_seq_one_letter_code
_entity_poly.pdbx_strand_id
1 'polypeptide(L)'
;MIEAPIHVALIMAGDEEGGLEKHVVDLAGALSDHGIQITVIAHPKYGPRFRKGVGFIAAPLHLGRRDPRALWALLFALRKLQPAVIHTQAHKATAMVHTIRRWLPPARWVGTVHSLKRRNDIFSCCQVVIGVSRGVAKHTGLFQARVIYNGCSKADPPSLSEVVRFRQELEFPLTRPLWLAVGRLVSAKAFGMLLDSWARLPDAPNLMIAGDGPEQPCLQRQLARLELRDRVRLLGHRTDVPILLAACDGVVISSHREGFSYVMAEGLLARKPVLATRVPGPAELLPAGCLTDPGDAEGMTAMLQANLADPSALRTHFAPVWDWACKHLTLTAMATQYANLYRELTKAS
;
A
#
# COMPACT_ATOMS: atom_id res chain seq x y z
N MET A 1 -30.11 -19.23 -16.14
CA MET A 1 -30.04 -19.36 -14.67
C MET A 1 -28.95 -18.42 -14.21
N ILE A 2 -29.27 -17.43 -13.36
CA ILE A 2 -28.26 -16.53 -12.80
C ILE A 2 -27.53 -17.34 -11.72
N GLU A 3 -26.25 -17.65 -11.92
CA GLU A 3 -25.43 -18.32 -10.88
C GLU A 3 -25.50 -17.50 -9.58
N ALA A 4 -25.68 -18.18 -8.44
CA ALA A 4 -25.66 -17.52 -7.15
C ALA A 4 -24.32 -16.79 -6.96
N PRO A 5 -24.32 -15.54 -6.44
CA PRO A 5 -23.09 -14.76 -6.32
C PRO A 5 -22.11 -15.46 -5.37
N ILE A 6 -20.83 -15.50 -5.75
CA ILE A 6 -19.78 -16.08 -4.91
C ILE A 6 -19.63 -15.23 -3.66
N HIS A 7 -19.81 -15.85 -2.50
CA HIS A 7 -19.64 -15.19 -1.21
C HIS A 7 -18.22 -15.38 -0.65
N VAL A 8 -17.54 -14.26 -0.40
CA VAL A 8 -16.18 -14.21 0.14
C VAL A 8 -16.18 -13.53 1.50
N ALA A 9 -15.59 -14.22 2.49
CA ALA A 9 -15.29 -13.63 3.80
C ALA A 9 -13.85 -13.08 3.82
N LEU A 10 -13.71 -11.75 3.84
CA LEU A 10 -12.42 -11.06 4.00
C LEU A 10 -12.12 -10.87 5.48
N ILE A 11 -10.97 -11.35 5.96
CA ILE A 11 -10.60 -11.30 7.37
C ILE A 11 -9.39 -10.41 7.56
N MET A 12 -9.56 -9.34 8.32
CA MET A 12 -8.50 -8.39 8.66
C MET A 12 -8.35 -8.33 10.19
N ALA A 13 -7.19 -8.77 10.67
CA ALA A 13 -6.91 -8.83 12.10
C ALA A 13 -5.93 -7.73 12.54
N GLY A 14 -6.34 -6.95 13.53
CA GLY A 14 -5.64 -5.75 14.02
C GLY A 14 -6.58 -4.56 14.13
N ASP A 15 -6.06 -3.47 14.66
CA ASP A 15 -6.69 -2.16 14.77
C ASP A 15 -5.70 -1.04 14.47
N GLU A 16 -4.70 -1.30 13.64
CA GLU A 16 -3.73 -0.29 13.21
C GLU A 16 -4.34 0.61 12.10
N GLU A 17 -3.61 1.65 11.71
CA GLU A 17 -3.95 2.50 10.56
C GLU A 17 -2.79 2.48 9.57
N GLY A 18 -3.04 2.09 8.33
CA GLY A 18 -2.02 1.99 7.30
C GLY A 18 -2.52 1.44 5.97
N GLY A 19 -1.56 0.96 5.16
CA GLY A 19 -1.83 0.47 3.81
C GLY A 19 -2.65 -0.82 3.77
N LEU A 20 -2.62 -1.65 4.82
CA LEU A 20 -3.40 -2.89 4.88
C LEU A 20 -4.90 -2.60 5.00
N GLU A 21 -5.26 -1.67 5.87
CA GLU A 21 -6.64 -1.27 6.11
C GLU A 21 -7.22 -0.60 4.87
N LYS A 22 -6.44 0.32 4.27
CA LYS A 22 -6.79 0.94 2.97
C LYS A 22 -7.00 -0.12 1.89
N HIS A 23 -6.08 -1.08 1.76
CA HIS A 23 -6.19 -2.20 0.83
C HIS A 23 -7.52 -2.94 0.98
N VAL A 24 -7.88 -3.32 2.21
CA VAL A 24 -9.08 -4.14 2.45
C VAL A 24 -10.35 -3.35 2.17
N VAL A 25 -10.41 -2.07 2.55
CA VAL A 25 -11.55 -1.19 2.26
C VAL A 25 -11.74 -1.04 0.75
N ASP A 26 -10.67 -0.70 0.04
CA ASP A 26 -10.70 -0.47 -1.41
C ASP A 26 -11.04 -1.77 -2.17
N LEU A 27 -10.43 -2.89 -1.79
CA LEU A 27 -10.67 -4.19 -2.39
C LEU A 27 -12.11 -4.67 -2.16
N ALA A 28 -12.62 -4.55 -0.93
CA ALA A 28 -13.98 -4.96 -0.59
C ALA A 28 -15.01 -4.14 -1.37
N GLY A 29 -14.78 -2.83 -1.48
CA GLY A 29 -15.58 -1.94 -2.31
C GLY A 29 -15.57 -2.39 -3.77
N ALA A 30 -14.40 -2.47 -4.40
CA ALA A 30 -14.28 -2.76 -5.82
C ALA A 30 -14.77 -4.18 -6.22
N LEU A 31 -14.60 -5.19 -5.36
CA LEU A 31 -15.10 -6.55 -5.61
C LEU A 31 -16.63 -6.62 -5.65
N SER A 32 -17.31 -5.80 -4.85
CA SER A 32 -18.78 -5.73 -4.87
C SER A 32 -19.31 -5.25 -6.23
N ASP A 33 -18.54 -4.46 -6.99
CA ASP A 33 -18.90 -4.05 -8.36
C ASP A 33 -18.68 -5.18 -9.39
N HIS A 34 -17.96 -6.24 -9.03
CA HIS A 34 -17.65 -7.37 -9.90
C HIS A 34 -18.55 -8.60 -9.65
N GLY A 35 -19.71 -8.39 -9.01
CA GLY A 35 -20.68 -9.45 -8.71
C GLY A 35 -20.21 -10.46 -7.66
N ILE A 36 -19.19 -10.12 -6.87
CA ILE A 36 -18.74 -10.93 -5.74
C ILE A 36 -19.39 -10.38 -4.48
N GLN A 37 -20.11 -11.22 -3.75
CA GLN A 37 -20.67 -10.84 -2.46
C GLN A 37 -19.54 -10.85 -1.41
N ILE A 38 -19.27 -9.70 -0.80
CA ILE A 38 -18.22 -9.55 0.19
C ILE A 38 -18.79 -9.40 1.59
N THR A 39 -18.20 -10.08 2.55
CA THR A 39 -18.37 -9.77 3.98
C THR A 39 -17.01 -9.62 4.64
N VAL A 40 -16.77 -8.47 5.24
CA VAL A 40 -15.53 -8.19 5.98
C VAL A 40 -15.72 -8.51 7.46
N ILE A 41 -14.81 -9.28 8.03
CA ILE A 41 -14.71 -9.55 9.46
C ILE A 41 -13.49 -8.82 10.00
N ALA A 42 -13.70 -7.76 10.77
CA ALA A 42 -12.63 -6.89 11.27
C ALA A 42 -13.03 -6.19 12.59
N HIS A 43 -12.10 -5.40 13.13
CA HIS A 43 -12.34 -4.57 14.30
C HIS A 43 -13.54 -3.60 14.09
N PRO A 44 -14.42 -3.40 15.08
CA PRO A 44 -15.61 -2.54 14.96
C PRO A 44 -15.33 -1.15 14.38
N LYS A 45 -14.16 -0.56 14.70
CA LYS A 45 -13.76 0.78 14.23
C LYS A 45 -13.77 0.96 12.71
N TYR A 46 -13.62 -0.13 11.94
CA TYR A 46 -13.57 -0.06 10.48
C TYR A 46 -14.95 -0.08 9.82
N GLY A 47 -16.01 -0.45 10.55
CA GLY A 47 -17.37 -0.58 10.01
C GLY A 47 -17.83 0.63 9.18
N PRO A 48 -17.67 1.88 9.68
CA PRO A 48 -18.07 3.08 8.94
C PRO A 48 -17.32 3.33 7.62
N ARG A 49 -16.21 2.63 7.36
CA ARG A 49 -15.41 2.81 6.13
C ARG A 49 -15.94 2.04 4.94
N PHE A 50 -16.81 1.06 5.16
CA PHE A 50 -17.34 0.23 4.08
C PHE A 50 -18.63 0.85 3.52
N ARG A 51 -18.70 0.99 2.19
CA ARG A 51 -19.89 1.48 1.50
C ARG A 51 -21.06 0.48 1.56
N LYS A 52 -22.27 0.97 1.27
CA LYS A 52 -23.45 0.11 1.09
C LYS A 52 -23.17 -0.98 0.04
N GLY A 53 -23.55 -2.22 0.34
CA GLY A 53 -23.30 -3.40 -0.50
C GLY A 53 -22.20 -4.33 0.03
N VAL A 54 -21.28 -3.82 0.86
CA VAL A 54 -20.28 -4.65 1.55
C VAL A 54 -20.83 -5.07 2.91
N GLY A 55 -20.94 -6.37 3.15
CA GLY A 55 -21.30 -6.91 4.46
C GLY A 55 -20.18 -6.66 5.48
N PHE A 56 -20.52 -6.40 6.74
CA PHE A 56 -19.54 -6.19 7.80
C PHE A 56 -19.95 -6.95 9.07
N ILE A 57 -19.00 -7.69 9.65
CA ILE A 57 -19.13 -8.31 10.97
C ILE A 57 -18.03 -7.79 11.87
N ALA A 58 -18.43 -7.09 12.93
CA ALA A 58 -17.53 -6.64 13.96
C ALA A 58 -17.03 -7.83 14.80
N ALA A 59 -15.71 -7.94 14.96
CA ALA A 59 -15.09 -8.93 15.82
C ALA A 59 -13.86 -8.32 16.54
N PRO A 60 -13.51 -8.77 17.77
CA PRO A 60 -12.41 -8.20 18.55
C PRO A 60 -11.04 -8.70 18.06
N LEU A 61 -10.74 -8.51 16.77
CA LEU A 61 -9.53 -9.04 16.11
C LEU A 61 -8.27 -8.20 16.40
N HIS A 62 -8.39 -7.13 17.20
CA HIS A 62 -7.24 -6.43 17.79
C HIS A 62 -6.52 -7.32 18.83
N LEU A 63 -7.27 -8.19 19.52
CA LEU A 63 -6.75 -9.11 20.54
C LEU A 63 -5.69 -10.07 19.97
N GLY A 64 -4.99 -10.76 20.87
CA GLY A 64 -3.98 -11.74 20.51
C GLY A 64 -4.52 -12.82 19.56
N ARG A 65 -3.68 -13.33 18.65
CA ARG A 65 -4.08 -14.33 17.64
C ARG A 65 -4.53 -15.68 18.23
N ARG A 66 -4.36 -15.89 19.54
CA ARG A 66 -4.78 -17.06 20.31
C ARG A 66 -5.86 -16.72 21.35
N ASP A 67 -6.36 -15.48 21.36
CA ASP A 67 -7.39 -15.07 22.32
C ASP A 67 -8.70 -15.84 22.04
N PRO A 68 -9.25 -16.56 23.02
CA PRO A 68 -10.41 -17.43 22.80
C PRO A 68 -11.66 -16.64 22.39
N ARG A 69 -11.83 -15.41 22.85
CA ARG A 69 -12.98 -14.57 22.48
C ARG A 69 -12.90 -14.16 21.01
N ALA A 70 -11.72 -13.77 20.56
CA ALA A 70 -11.49 -13.41 19.16
C ALA A 70 -11.64 -14.62 18.23
N LEU A 71 -11.12 -15.78 18.62
CA LEU A 71 -11.26 -17.03 17.87
C LEU A 71 -12.71 -17.53 17.83
N TRP A 72 -13.44 -17.43 18.95
CA TRP A 72 -14.84 -17.83 19.04
C TRP A 72 -15.75 -16.91 18.20
N ALA A 73 -15.54 -15.59 18.27
CA ALA A 73 -16.25 -14.63 17.43
C ALA A 73 -16.00 -14.89 15.93
N LEU A 74 -14.75 -15.15 15.54
CA LEU A 74 -14.37 -15.47 14.17
C LEU A 74 -15.00 -16.79 13.69
N LEU A 75 -14.96 -17.83 14.53
CA LEU A 75 -15.57 -19.14 14.25
C LEU A 75 -17.08 -19.01 14.06
N PHE A 76 -17.77 -18.34 14.98
CA PHE A 76 -19.21 -18.13 14.90
C PHE A 76 -19.60 -17.35 13.65
N ALA A 77 -18.88 -16.27 13.33
CA ALA A 77 -19.11 -15.48 12.13
C ALA A 77 -18.95 -16.32 10.86
N LEU A 78 -17.86 -17.09 10.73
CA LEU A 78 -17.62 -17.91 9.55
C LEU A 78 -18.62 -19.07 9.42
N ARG A 79 -19.03 -19.70 10.53
CA ARG A 79 -20.07 -20.73 10.51
C ARG A 79 -21.45 -20.18 10.17
N LYS A 80 -21.77 -18.95 10.58
CA LYS A 80 -23.01 -18.28 10.20
C LYS A 80 -23.02 -17.89 8.72
N LEU A 81 -21.88 -17.44 8.20
CA LEU A 81 -21.76 -16.97 6.82
C LEU A 81 -21.69 -18.12 5.79
N GLN A 82 -21.09 -19.26 6.13
CA GLN A 82 -20.83 -20.36 5.18
C GLN A 82 -20.23 -19.87 3.85
N PRO A 83 -19.15 -19.06 3.87
CA PRO A 83 -18.63 -18.45 2.65
C PRO A 83 -18.00 -19.51 1.74
N ALA A 84 -18.12 -19.32 0.42
CA ALA A 84 -17.43 -20.15 -0.56
C ALA A 84 -15.90 -19.97 -0.50
N VAL A 85 -15.46 -18.75 -0.17
CA VAL A 85 -14.04 -18.40 -0.02
C VAL A 85 -13.77 -17.68 1.30
N ILE A 86 -12.77 -18.13 2.03
CA ILE A 86 -12.17 -17.42 3.16
C ILE A 86 -10.89 -16.77 2.67
N HIS A 87 -10.79 -15.44 2.76
CA HIS A 87 -9.60 -14.71 2.35
C HIS A 87 -8.99 -13.95 3.53
N THR A 88 -7.85 -14.44 4.02
CA THR A 88 -7.12 -13.86 5.14
C THR A 88 -6.11 -12.82 4.70
N GLN A 89 -6.16 -11.65 5.34
CA GLN A 89 -5.28 -10.53 5.06
C GLN A 89 -4.14 -10.49 6.09
N ALA A 90 -2.92 -10.76 5.62
CA ALA A 90 -1.70 -10.87 6.42
C ALA A 90 -1.66 -12.03 7.44
N HIS A 91 -0.46 -12.21 8.01
CA HIS A 91 -0.10 -13.30 8.92
C HIS A 91 -1.05 -13.53 10.10
N LYS A 92 -1.54 -12.45 10.72
CA LYS A 92 -2.35 -12.56 11.94
C LYS A 92 -3.69 -13.22 11.64
N ALA A 93 -4.37 -12.76 10.58
CA ALA A 93 -5.64 -13.35 10.13
C ALA A 93 -5.46 -14.81 9.73
N THR A 94 -4.40 -15.12 8.96
CA THR A 94 -4.10 -16.50 8.53
C THR A 94 -3.87 -17.42 9.73
N ALA A 95 -3.10 -16.99 10.72
CA ALA A 95 -2.87 -17.77 11.93
C ALA A 95 -4.14 -18.01 12.76
N MET A 96 -5.03 -17.02 12.84
CA MET A 96 -6.30 -17.14 13.55
C MET A 96 -7.23 -18.15 12.88
N VAL A 97 -7.44 -18.03 11.56
CA VAL A 97 -8.24 -18.99 10.78
C VAL A 97 -7.63 -20.39 10.84
N HIS A 98 -6.30 -20.49 10.76
CA HIS A 98 -5.60 -21.76 10.92
C HIS A 98 -5.93 -22.42 12.25
N THR A 99 -5.95 -21.66 13.34
CA THR A 99 -6.23 -22.18 14.69
C THR A 99 -7.62 -22.81 14.77
N ILE A 100 -8.62 -22.23 14.11
CA ILE A 100 -10.01 -22.70 14.16
C ILE A 100 -10.42 -23.62 13.00
N ARG A 101 -9.49 -23.93 12.07
CA ARG A 101 -9.79 -24.59 10.79
C ARG A 101 -10.57 -25.90 10.88
N ARG A 102 -10.37 -26.68 11.97
CA ARG A 102 -11.03 -27.98 12.17
C ARG A 102 -12.55 -27.86 12.39
N TRP A 103 -13.04 -26.66 12.71
CA TRP A 103 -14.45 -26.40 12.99
C TRP A 103 -15.10 -25.46 11.95
N LEU A 104 -14.39 -25.12 10.88
CA LEU A 104 -14.90 -24.27 9.81
C LEU A 104 -15.66 -25.10 8.76
N PRO A 105 -16.64 -24.48 8.07
CA PRO A 105 -17.26 -25.11 6.91
C PRO A 105 -16.26 -25.34 5.78
N PRO A 106 -16.56 -26.25 4.83
CA PRO A 106 -15.73 -26.42 3.64
C PRO A 106 -15.73 -25.10 2.84
N ALA A 107 -14.55 -24.49 2.71
CA ALA A 107 -14.36 -23.26 1.97
C ALA A 107 -12.97 -23.26 1.32
N ARG A 108 -12.84 -22.58 0.18
CA ARG A 108 -11.53 -22.32 -0.43
C ARG A 108 -10.82 -21.23 0.37
N TRP A 109 -9.53 -21.36 0.60
CA TRP A 109 -8.76 -20.44 1.42
C TRP A 109 -7.67 -19.73 0.62
N VAL A 110 -7.77 -18.41 0.59
CA VAL A 110 -6.77 -17.50 0.02
C VAL A 110 -6.07 -16.72 1.13
N GLY A 111 -4.77 -16.52 1.03
CA GLY A 111 -4.01 -15.68 1.96
C GLY A 111 -3.19 -14.62 1.22
N THR A 112 -3.26 -13.36 1.65
CA THR A 112 -2.44 -12.28 1.05
C THR A 112 -1.28 -11.86 1.95
N VAL A 113 -0.09 -11.83 1.38
CA VAL A 113 1.16 -11.38 1.99
C VAL A 113 1.44 -9.94 1.53
N HIS A 114 1.45 -9.01 2.49
CA HIS A 114 1.59 -7.57 2.23
C HIS A 114 3.01 -7.03 2.43
N SER A 115 3.89 -7.79 3.10
CA SER A 115 5.23 -7.33 3.48
C SER A 115 6.22 -8.48 3.53
N LEU A 116 7.50 -8.14 3.42
CA LEU A 116 8.60 -9.09 3.60
C LEU A 116 8.72 -9.45 5.08
N LYS A 117 8.39 -10.70 5.42
CA LYS A 117 8.62 -11.27 6.75
C LYS A 117 9.60 -12.43 6.68
N ARG A 118 10.30 -12.70 7.79
CA ARG A 118 11.29 -13.78 7.89
C ARG A 118 10.71 -15.17 7.67
N ARG A 119 9.44 -15.38 8.02
CA ARG A 119 8.73 -16.66 7.86
C ARG A 119 7.38 -16.39 7.19
N ASN A 120 6.99 -17.25 6.27
CA ASN A 120 5.70 -17.24 5.55
C ASN A 120 5.05 -18.64 5.51
N ASP A 121 5.59 -19.58 6.27
CA ASP A 121 5.15 -20.97 6.40
C ASP A 121 3.67 -21.11 6.76
N ILE A 122 3.13 -20.17 7.54
CA ILE A 122 1.71 -20.18 7.90
C ILE A 122 0.77 -20.13 6.68
N PHE A 123 1.22 -19.56 5.56
CA PHE A 123 0.42 -19.48 4.33
C PHE A 123 0.40 -20.78 3.52
N SER A 124 1.22 -21.78 3.88
CA SER A 124 1.19 -23.11 3.25
C SER A 124 -0.16 -23.82 3.40
N CYS A 125 -0.97 -23.43 4.39
CA CYS A 125 -2.31 -23.96 4.57
C CYS A 125 -3.38 -23.33 3.66
N CYS A 126 -3.04 -22.29 2.90
CA CYS A 126 -3.91 -21.68 1.91
C CYS A 126 -3.76 -22.41 0.56
N GLN A 127 -4.87 -22.59 -0.16
CA GLN A 127 -4.85 -23.14 -1.52
C GLN A 127 -4.15 -22.18 -2.50
N VAL A 128 -4.32 -20.86 -2.31
CA VAL A 128 -3.63 -19.84 -3.08
C VAL A 128 -3.08 -18.78 -2.13
N VAL A 129 -1.84 -18.34 -2.41
CA VAL A 129 -1.18 -17.27 -1.67
C VAL A 129 -0.95 -16.10 -2.62
N ILE A 130 -1.37 -14.90 -2.24
CA ILE A 130 -1.17 -13.70 -3.04
C ILE A 130 -0.01 -12.90 -2.48
N GLY A 131 0.98 -12.60 -3.32
CA GLY A 131 1.97 -11.58 -3.07
C GLY A 131 1.58 -10.28 -3.77
N VAL A 132 1.61 -9.17 -3.03
CA VAL A 132 1.26 -7.83 -3.56
C VAL A 132 2.27 -7.26 -4.57
N SER A 133 3.37 -7.97 -4.81
CA SER A 133 4.39 -7.71 -5.83
C SER A 133 5.10 -9.03 -6.18
N ARG A 134 5.85 -9.06 -7.29
CA ARG A 134 6.67 -10.25 -7.64
C ARG A 134 7.70 -10.55 -6.57
N GLY A 135 8.36 -9.51 -6.04
CA GLY A 135 9.33 -9.67 -4.96
C GLY A 135 8.71 -10.26 -3.69
N VAL A 136 7.50 -9.84 -3.32
CA VAL A 136 6.79 -10.43 -2.16
C VAL A 136 6.36 -11.86 -2.44
N ALA A 137 5.77 -12.15 -3.61
CA ALA A 137 5.36 -13.51 -3.98
C ALA A 137 6.56 -14.47 -3.98
N LYS A 138 7.68 -14.09 -4.59
CA LYS A 138 8.93 -14.87 -4.59
C LYS A 138 9.47 -15.09 -3.18
N HIS A 139 9.44 -14.06 -2.34
CA HIS A 139 9.89 -14.13 -0.94
C HIS A 139 9.04 -15.06 -0.06
N THR A 140 7.82 -15.42 -0.48
CA THR A 140 7.03 -16.43 0.24
C THR A 140 7.68 -17.82 0.18
N GLY A 141 8.38 -18.15 -0.91
CA GLY A 141 8.91 -19.49 -1.17
C GLY A 141 7.83 -20.56 -1.43
N LEU A 142 6.58 -20.17 -1.65
CA LEU A 142 5.45 -21.08 -1.81
C LEU A 142 5.10 -21.26 -3.29
N PHE A 143 4.92 -22.51 -3.73
CA PHE A 143 4.62 -22.82 -5.13
C PHE A 143 3.24 -22.29 -5.57
N GLN A 144 2.30 -22.20 -4.64
CA GLN A 144 0.95 -21.65 -4.87
C GLN A 144 0.89 -20.11 -4.81
N ALA A 145 2.05 -19.44 -4.77
CA ALA A 145 2.11 -17.99 -4.74
C ALA A 145 1.81 -17.38 -6.11
N ARG A 146 0.83 -16.48 -6.16
CA ARG A 146 0.46 -15.68 -7.34
C ARG A 146 0.65 -14.21 -7.04
N VAL A 147 0.87 -13.42 -8.09
CA VAL A 147 1.01 -11.96 -7.96
C VAL A 147 -0.32 -11.32 -8.30
N ILE A 148 -0.82 -10.48 -7.40
CA ILE A 148 -1.87 -9.50 -7.68
C ILE A 148 -1.41 -8.19 -7.05
N TYR A 149 -1.08 -7.20 -7.88
CA TYR A 149 -0.64 -5.89 -7.38
C TYR A 149 -1.76 -5.18 -6.64
N ASN A 150 -1.38 -4.33 -5.69
CA ASN A 150 -2.32 -3.42 -5.07
C ASN A 150 -2.78 -2.38 -6.09
N GLY A 151 -4.10 -2.22 -6.19
CA GLY A 151 -4.73 -1.14 -6.94
C GLY A 151 -4.92 0.10 -6.07
N CYS A 152 -4.91 1.27 -6.72
CA CYS A 152 -5.27 2.55 -6.10
C CYS A 152 -6.48 3.16 -6.82
N SER A 153 -7.31 3.89 -6.06
CA SER A 153 -8.42 4.63 -6.66
C SER A 153 -7.86 5.69 -7.60
N LYS A 154 -8.44 5.81 -8.79
CA LYS A 154 -8.22 6.98 -9.64
C LYS A 154 -9.10 8.09 -9.05
N ALA A 155 -8.54 8.85 -8.12
CA ALA A 155 -9.23 10.03 -7.60
C ALA A 155 -9.49 11.00 -8.77
N ASP A 156 -10.61 11.72 -8.70
CA ASP A 156 -10.81 12.85 -9.60
C ASP A 156 -9.65 13.83 -9.40
N PRO A 157 -9.03 14.32 -10.50
CA PRO A 157 -7.94 15.25 -10.38
C PRO A 157 -8.45 16.50 -9.66
N PRO A 158 -7.70 17.02 -8.67
CA PRO A 158 -8.09 18.25 -8.00
C PRO A 158 -8.13 19.41 -9.00
N SER A 159 -8.98 20.40 -8.74
CA SER A 159 -9.09 21.58 -9.58
C SER A 159 -7.78 22.39 -9.57
N LEU A 160 -7.51 23.11 -10.65
CA LEU A 160 -6.30 23.94 -10.75
C LEU A 160 -6.24 25.00 -9.64
N SER A 161 -7.39 25.55 -9.22
CA SER A 161 -7.48 26.52 -8.12
C SER A 161 -7.09 25.90 -6.78
N GLU A 162 -7.50 24.66 -6.49
CA GLU A 162 -7.07 23.95 -5.28
C GLU A 162 -5.55 23.73 -5.26
N VAL A 163 -4.97 23.33 -6.40
CA VAL A 163 -3.53 23.10 -6.52
C VAL A 163 -2.74 24.41 -6.36
N VAL A 164 -3.19 25.50 -7.01
CA VAL A 164 -2.55 26.83 -6.91
C VAL A 164 -2.61 27.34 -5.47
N ARG A 165 -3.78 27.27 -4.83
CA ARG A 165 -3.96 27.68 -3.44
C ARG A 165 -3.02 26.88 -2.52
N PHE A 166 -2.99 25.56 -2.67
CA PHE A 166 -2.10 24.72 -1.88
C PHE A 166 -0.61 25.10 -2.07
N ARG A 167 -0.18 25.37 -3.32
CA ARG A 167 1.20 25.81 -3.60
C ARG A 167 1.54 27.15 -2.97
N GLN A 168 0.59 28.07 -2.87
CA GLN A 168 0.76 29.35 -2.18
C GLN A 168 0.89 29.16 -0.66
N GLU A 169 0.05 28.31 -0.06
CA GLU A 169 0.07 28.00 1.38
C GLU A 169 1.38 27.32 1.84
N LEU A 170 2.10 26.65 0.94
CA LEU A 170 3.39 26.03 1.26
C LEU A 170 4.54 27.04 1.43
N GLU A 171 4.41 28.24 0.87
CA GLU A 171 5.40 29.33 0.91
C GLU A 171 6.81 28.91 0.42
N PHE A 172 6.86 27.91 -0.46
CA PHE A 172 8.10 27.53 -1.12
C PHE A 172 8.37 28.43 -2.34
N PRO A 173 9.63 28.76 -2.65
CA PRO A 173 9.98 29.41 -3.91
C PRO A 173 9.48 28.59 -5.10
N LEU A 174 8.65 29.20 -5.96
CA LEU A 174 8.08 28.54 -7.15
C LEU A 174 9.12 28.21 -8.23
N THR A 175 10.31 28.81 -8.14
CA THR A 175 11.43 28.57 -9.05
C THR A 175 12.10 27.22 -8.85
N ARG A 176 11.81 26.52 -7.74
CA ARG A 176 12.37 25.20 -7.44
C ARG A 176 11.32 24.10 -7.63
N PRO A 177 11.69 22.95 -8.21
CA PRO A 177 10.81 21.79 -8.26
C PRO A 177 10.36 21.37 -6.86
N LEU A 178 9.22 20.71 -6.76
CA LEU A 178 8.63 20.24 -5.51
C LEU A 178 8.49 18.72 -5.53
N TRP A 179 9.10 18.03 -4.58
CA TRP A 179 9.03 16.59 -4.44
C TRP A 179 8.20 16.19 -3.23
N LEU A 180 7.62 14.99 -3.29
CA LEU A 180 6.76 14.45 -2.25
C LEU A 180 7.29 13.12 -1.74
N ALA A 181 7.34 12.97 -0.42
CA ALA A 181 7.46 11.69 0.25
C ALA A 181 6.23 11.49 1.15
N VAL A 182 5.62 10.30 1.12
CA VAL A 182 4.43 9.99 1.93
C VAL A 182 4.64 8.71 2.70
N GLY A 183 4.32 8.73 3.99
CA GLY A 183 4.29 7.53 4.82
C GLY A 183 4.34 7.81 6.30
N ARG A 184 3.99 6.80 7.09
CA ARG A 184 4.11 6.84 8.56
C ARG A 184 5.56 7.18 8.96
N LEU A 185 5.75 8.11 9.88
CA LEU A 185 7.06 8.55 10.37
C LEU A 185 7.63 7.51 11.35
N VAL A 186 8.09 6.39 10.79
CA VAL A 186 8.72 5.26 11.48
C VAL A 186 10.03 4.89 10.80
N SER A 187 10.94 4.27 11.55
CA SER A 187 12.29 3.94 11.07
C SER A 187 12.31 3.15 9.75
N ALA A 188 11.30 2.30 9.52
CA ALA A 188 11.17 1.55 8.28
C ALA A 188 11.03 2.42 7.01
N LYS A 189 10.58 3.69 7.13
CA LYS A 189 10.47 4.64 6.02
C LYS A 189 11.76 5.44 5.78
N ALA A 190 12.70 5.42 6.74
CA ALA A 190 14.02 6.02 6.65
C ALA A 190 14.03 7.49 6.19
N PHE A 191 13.05 8.29 6.63
CA PHE A 191 13.01 9.71 6.27
C PHE A 191 14.25 10.46 6.77
N GLY A 192 14.90 9.99 7.84
CA GLY A 192 16.18 10.55 8.27
C GLY A 192 17.28 10.43 7.22
N MET A 193 17.44 9.25 6.60
CA MET A 193 18.39 9.04 5.50
C MET A 193 18.08 9.90 4.28
N LEU A 194 16.78 10.07 3.99
CA LEU A 194 16.34 10.98 2.92
C LEU A 194 16.77 12.42 3.22
N LEU A 195 16.56 12.91 4.45
CA LEU A 195 16.97 14.26 4.85
C LEU A 195 18.49 14.45 4.76
N ASP A 196 19.28 13.49 5.25
CA ASP A 196 20.75 13.55 5.15
C ASP A 196 21.21 13.61 3.68
N SER A 197 20.57 12.83 2.80
CA SER A 197 20.85 12.88 1.36
C SER A 197 20.40 14.20 0.72
N TRP A 198 19.24 14.74 1.12
CA TRP A 198 18.69 16.00 0.62
C TRP A 198 19.53 17.23 1.02
N ALA A 199 20.20 17.17 2.17
CA ALA A 199 21.12 18.21 2.63
C ALA A 199 22.34 18.36 1.69
N ARG A 200 22.79 17.24 1.10
CA ARG A 200 23.99 17.17 0.24
C ARG A 200 23.76 17.59 -1.21
N LEU A 201 22.52 17.91 -1.59
CA LEU A 201 22.19 18.34 -2.94
C LEU A 201 22.45 19.85 -3.11
N PRO A 202 23.38 20.27 -3.99
CA PRO A 202 23.50 21.67 -4.37
C PRO A 202 22.24 22.07 -5.13
N ASP A 203 21.59 23.18 -4.73
CA ASP A 203 20.32 23.65 -5.31
C ASP A 203 19.17 22.65 -5.27
N ALA A 204 19.12 21.85 -4.20
CA ALA A 204 18.07 20.85 -3.99
C ALA A 204 16.65 21.41 -4.20
N PRO A 205 15.77 20.64 -4.86
CA PRO A 205 14.35 21.00 -4.95
C PRO A 205 13.70 21.01 -3.57
N ASN A 206 12.52 21.61 -3.51
CA ASN A 206 11.70 21.58 -2.31
C ASN A 206 11.18 20.15 -2.04
N LEU A 207 10.99 19.79 -0.77
CA LEU A 207 10.48 18.49 -0.37
C LEU A 207 9.35 18.63 0.64
N MET A 208 8.24 17.95 0.37
CA MET A 208 7.17 17.71 1.34
C MET A 208 7.28 16.29 1.86
N ILE A 209 7.18 16.13 3.18
CA ILE A 209 7.03 14.84 3.83
C ILE A 209 5.65 14.82 4.51
N ALA A 210 4.73 14.03 3.98
CA ALA A 210 3.38 13.87 4.52
C ALA A 210 3.27 12.56 5.29
N GLY A 211 2.77 12.67 6.52
CA GLY A 211 2.59 11.57 7.46
C GLY A 211 2.88 11.98 8.90
N ASP A 212 2.51 11.12 9.82
CA ASP A 212 2.69 11.24 11.25
C ASP A 212 3.33 9.97 11.83
N GLY A 213 3.89 10.07 13.02
CA GLY A 213 4.48 8.93 13.70
C GLY A 213 5.54 9.29 14.73
N PRO A 214 6.07 8.28 15.43
CA PRO A 214 6.98 8.46 16.56
C PRO A 214 8.31 9.14 16.18
N GLU A 215 8.73 9.10 14.91
CA GLU A 215 9.97 9.76 14.47
C GLU A 215 9.82 11.27 14.22
N GLN A 216 8.60 11.82 14.27
CA GLN A 216 8.37 13.24 13.98
C GLN A 216 9.29 14.20 14.78
N PRO A 217 9.47 14.06 16.12
CA PRO A 217 10.35 14.95 16.86
C PRO A 217 11.83 14.81 16.45
N CYS A 218 12.25 13.61 16.04
CA CYS A 218 13.61 13.36 15.57
C CYS A 218 13.85 14.06 14.22
N LEU A 219 12.92 13.89 13.28
CA LEU A 219 12.99 14.51 11.95
C LEU A 219 12.97 16.05 12.04
N GLN A 220 12.17 16.63 12.94
CA GLN A 220 12.16 18.08 13.17
C GLN A 220 13.51 18.62 13.67
N ARG A 221 14.17 17.90 14.60
CA ARG A 221 15.52 18.26 15.06
C ARG A 221 16.55 18.12 13.94
N GLN A 222 16.45 17.06 13.16
CA GLN A 222 17.35 16.84 12.02
C GLN A 222 17.21 17.92 10.96
N LEU A 223 15.99 18.35 10.63
CA LEU A 223 15.74 19.48 9.73
C LEU A 223 16.40 20.77 10.20
N ALA A 224 16.36 21.04 11.50
CA ALA A 224 17.03 22.21 12.09
C ALA A 224 18.55 22.10 11.98
N ARG A 225 19.11 20.94 12.36
CA ARG A 225 20.55 20.67 12.32
C ARG A 225 21.12 20.75 10.90
N LEU A 226 20.37 20.29 9.91
CA LEU A 226 20.77 20.29 8.50
C LEU A 226 20.39 21.59 7.76
N GLU A 227 19.82 22.58 8.46
CA GLU A 227 19.39 23.87 7.88
C GLU A 227 18.44 23.70 6.68
N LEU A 228 17.62 22.66 6.70
CA LEU A 228 16.71 22.29 5.60
C LEU A 228 15.35 22.99 5.67
N ARG A 229 15.13 23.84 6.68
CA ARG A 229 13.82 24.44 6.95
C ARG A 229 13.34 25.38 5.86
N ASP A 230 14.16 25.85 4.94
CA ASP A 230 13.68 26.72 3.85
C ASP A 230 13.20 25.92 2.64
N ARG A 231 13.54 24.64 2.55
CA ARG A 231 13.22 23.78 1.39
C ARG A 231 12.56 22.45 1.74
N VAL A 232 12.37 22.14 3.02
CA VAL A 232 11.67 20.91 3.45
C VAL A 232 10.57 21.24 4.45
N ARG A 233 9.40 20.60 4.29
CA ARG A 233 8.24 20.73 5.18
C ARG A 233 7.75 19.37 5.62
N LEU A 234 7.55 19.18 6.92
CA LEU A 234 6.77 18.06 7.46
C LEU A 234 5.31 18.51 7.54
N LEU A 235 4.42 17.87 6.79
CA LEU A 235 3.02 18.29 6.67
C LEU A 235 2.10 17.66 7.73
N GLY A 236 2.61 16.74 8.53
CA GLY A 236 1.79 15.90 9.40
C GLY A 236 0.90 14.94 8.60
N HIS A 237 -0.11 14.36 9.26
CA HIS A 237 -1.08 13.49 8.62
C HIS A 237 -1.89 14.23 7.54
N ARG A 238 -2.02 13.66 6.35
CA ARG A 238 -2.77 14.22 5.21
C ARG A 238 -3.70 13.18 4.61
N THR A 239 -4.94 13.58 4.36
CA THR A 239 -5.96 12.77 3.67
C THR A 239 -6.15 13.16 2.21
N ASP A 240 -5.58 14.29 1.80
CA ASP A 240 -5.67 14.91 0.49
C ASP A 240 -4.42 14.67 -0.37
N VAL A 241 -3.86 13.45 -0.29
CA VAL A 241 -2.72 13.01 -1.10
C VAL A 241 -2.89 13.31 -2.61
N PRO A 242 -4.09 13.20 -3.22
CA PRO A 242 -4.28 13.64 -4.61
C PRO A 242 -3.88 15.10 -4.89
N ILE A 243 -4.13 16.03 -3.96
CA ILE A 243 -3.70 17.43 -4.07
C ILE A 243 -2.17 17.53 -4.00
N LEU A 244 -1.55 16.82 -3.05
CA LEU A 244 -0.08 16.79 -2.92
C LEU A 244 0.60 16.29 -4.19
N LEU A 245 0.07 15.21 -4.78
CA LEU A 245 0.58 14.61 -6.01
C LEU A 245 0.37 15.53 -7.22
N ALA A 246 -0.79 16.19 -7.31
CA ALA A 246 -1.05 17.16 -8.36
C ALA A 246 -0.08 18.35 -8.29
N ALA A 247 0.24 18.82 -7.08
CA ALA A 247 1.10 19.96 -6.81
C ALA A 247 2.61 19.69 -6.96
N CYS A 248 3.05 18.43 -6.89
CA CYS A 248 4.47 18.06 -6.94
C CYS A 248 4.94 17.67 -8.35
N ASP A 249 6.26 17.66 -8.54
CA ASP A 249 6.97 17.27 -9.76
C ASP A 249 7.43 15.80 -9.74
N GLY A 250 7.54 15.18 -8.57
CA GLY A 250 7.97 13.80 -8.41
C GLY A 250 7.80 13.26 -6.99
N VAL A 251 7.98 11.95 -6.83
CA VAL A 251 7.85 11.24 -5.55
C VAL A 251 9.17 10.60 -5.15
N VAL A 252 9.51 10.63 -3.85
CA VAL A 252 10.67 9.92 -3.30
C VAL A 252 10.24 8.91 -2.24
N ILE A 253 10.84 7.70 -2.30
CA ILE A 253 10.59 6.61 -1.36
C ILE A 253 11.92 6.13 -0.79
N SER A 254 12.16 6.35 0.49
CA SER A 254 13.40 5.97 1.17
C SER A 254 13.28 4.69 2.02
N SER A 255 12.19 3.94 1.89
CA SER A 255 11.87 2.80 2.75
C SER A 255 12.98 1.74 2.87
N HIS A 256 13.36 1.38 4.09
CA HIS A 256 14.22 0.20 4.30
C HIS A 256 13.51 -1.12 3.98
N ARG A 257 12.20 -1.20 4.27
CA ARG A 257 11.39 -2.42 4.08
C ARG A 257 9.97 -2.05 3.70
N GLU A 258 9.50 -2.59 2.58
CA GLU A 258 8.14 -2.41 2.08
C GLU A 258 7.77 -3.58 1.15
N GLY A 259 6.50 -4.03 1.15
CA GLY A 259 6.06 -5.08 0.22
C GLY A 259 5.57 -4.51 -1.11
N PHE A 260 4.75 -3.48 -1.04
CA PHE A 260 4.29 -2.69 -2.17
C PHE A 260 3.97 -1.27 -1.67
N SER A 261 4.49 -0.25 -2.35
CA SER A 261 4.32 1.15 -1.94
C SER A 261 3.07 1.74 -2.56
N TYR A 262 2.11 2.15 -1.72
CA TYR A 262 0.89 2.83 -2.17
C TYR A 262 1.21 4.19 -2.79
N VAL A 263 2.08 4.98 -2.17
CA VAL A 263 2.49 6.28 -2.71
C VAL A 263 3.20 6.16 -4.07
N MET A 264 3.93 5.05 -4.30
CA MET A 264 4.46 4.75 -5.64
C MET A 264 3.34 4.59 -6.65
N ALA A 265 2.35 3.73 -6.36
CA ALA A 265 1.24 3.47 -7.28
C ALA A 265 0.40 4.74 -7.53
N GLU A 266 0.08 5.50 -6.48
CA GLU A 266 -0.62 6.78 -6.58
C GLU A 266 0.18 7.79 -7.42
N GLY A 267 1.49 7.89 -7.19
CA GLY A 267 2.39 8.76 -7.98
C GLY A 267 2.47 8.36 -9.45
N LEU A 268 2.61 7.07 -9.75
CA LEU A 268 2.66 6.57 -11.12
C LEU A 268 1.33 6.80 -11.86
N LEU A 269 0.19 6.60 -11.20
CA LEU A 269 -1.13 6.91 -11.76
C LEU A 269 -1.34 8.41 -11.98
N ALA A 270 -0.72 9.25 -11.14
CA ALA A 270 -0.68 10.71 -11.30
C ALA A 270 0.40 11.19 -12.31
N ARG A 271 1.03 10.26 -13.05
CA ARG A 271 2.12 10.51 -14.00
C ARG A 271 3.29 11.29 -13.38
N LYS A 272 3.65 10.95 -12.15
CA LYS A 272 4.82 11.50 -11.44
C LYS A 272 6.00 10.51 -11.53
N PRO A 273 7.22 10.99 -11.83
CA PRO A 273 8.42 10.16 -11.70
C PRO A 273 8.63 9.79 -10.22
N VAL A 274 9.22 8.62 -9.99
CA VAL A 274 9.46 8.08 -8.65
C VAL A 274 10.93 7.72 -8.49
N LEU A 275 11.59 8.26 -7.48
CA LEU A 275 12.94 7.87 -7.08
C LEU A 275 12.85 7.06 -5.79
N ALA A 276 13.44 5.87 -5.73
CA ALA A 276 13.16 4.97 -4.62
C ALA A 276 14.34 4.11 -4.19
N THR A 277 14.29 3.63 -2.95
CA THR A 277 15.04 2.46 -2.52
C THR A 277 14.52 1.19 -3.20
N ARG A 278 15.40 0.21 -3.44
CA ARG A 278 15.16 -1.08 -4.10
C ARG A 278 14.40 -2.07 -3.21
N VAL A 279 13.21 -1.69 -2.79
CA VAL A 279 12.23 -2.58 -2.13
C VAL A 279 11.33 -3.24 -3.19
N PRO A 280 10.71 -4.42 -2.93
CA PRO A 280 10.02 -5.24 -3.92
C PRO A 280 9.18 -4.55 -4.99
N GLY A 281 8.27 -3.63 -4.60
CA GLY A 281 7.43 -2.91 -5.57
C GLY A 281 8.25 -2.01 -6.51
N PRO A 282 8.96 -1.00 -5.98
CA PRO A 282 9.87 -0.15 -6.77
C PRO A 282 10.89 -0.93 -7.61
N ALA A 283 11.53 -1.96 -7.04
CA ALA A 283 12.57 -2.74 -7.72
C ALA A 283 12.07 -3.45 -8.98
N GLU A 284 10.77 -3.72 -9.04
CA GLU A 284 10.11 -4.39 -10.16
C GLU A 284 9.65 -3.43 -11.26
N LEU A 285 9.26 -2.21 -10.88
CA LEU A 285 8.51 -1.31 -11.77
C LEU A 285 9.30 -0.09 -12.22
N LEU A 286 10.29 0.35 -11.44
CA LEU A 286 11.02 1.59 -11.72
C LEU A 286 12.28 1.32 -12.56
N PRO A 287 12.72 2.28 -13.39
CA PRO A 287 13.99 2.19 -14.09
C PRO A 287 15.17 2.02 -13.12
N ALA A 288 16.19 1.27 -13.53
CA ALA A 288 17.33 0.94 -12.66
C ALA A 288 18.07 2.19 -12.13
N GLY A 289 18.19 3.24 -12.95
CA GLY A 289 18.81 4.51 -12.56
C GLY A 289 17.99 5.37 -11.59
N CYS A 290 16.75 4.96 -11.30
CA CYS A 290 15.86 5.59 -10.33
C CYS A 290 15.78 4.78 -9.01
N LEU A 291 16.71 3.84 -8.82
CA LEU A 291 16.76 2.95 -7.67
C LEU A 291 18.12 3.01 -6.96
N THR A 292 18.09 3.05 -5.64
CA THR A 292 19.25 2.87 -4.75
C THR A 292 18.99 1.74 -3.76
N ASP A 293 20.01 1.17 -3.13
CA ASP A 293 19.79 0.08 -2.19
C ASP A 293 19.30 0.58 -0.81
N PRO A 294 18.44 -0.18 -0.10
CA PRO A 294 17.99 0.21 1.23
C PRO A 294 19.16 0.42 2.22
N GLY A 295 19.24 1.61 2.81
CA GLY A 295 20.32 1.96 3.76
C GLY A 295 21.57 2.55 3.12
N ASP A 296 21.63 2.63 1.79
CA ASP A 296 22.73 3.27 1.06
C ASP A 296 22.49 4.78 0.91
N ALA A 297 22.95 5.55 1.89
CA ALA A 297 22.82 7.02 1.87
C ALA A 297 23.62 7.69 0.75
N GLU A 298 24.77 7.11 0.37
CA GLU A 298 25.60 7.63 -0.72
C GLU A 298 24.95 7.36 -2.07
N GLY A 299 24.49 6.13 -2.30
CA GLY A 299 23.72 5.77 -3.48
C GLY A 299 22.42 6.57 -3.60
N MET A 300 21.73 6.85 -2.49
CA MET A 300 20.56 7.73 -2.50
C MET A 300 20.93 9.13 -2.96
N THR A 301 22.00 9.70 -2.41
CA THR A 301 22.48 11.03 -2.81
C THR A 301 22.83 11.06 -4.29
N ALA A 302 23.60 10.09 -4.78
CA ALA A 302 24.02 10.01 -6.18
C ALA A 302 22.82 9.83 -7.14
N MET A 303 21.87 8.94 -6.81
CA MET A 303 20.64 8.75 -7.56
C MET A 303 19.82 10.05 -7.64
N LEU A 304 19.65 10.75 -6.51
CA LEU A 304 18.95 12.03 -6.47
C LEU A 304 19.67 13.08 -7.33
N GLN A 305 20.98 13.25 -7.20
CA GLN A 305 21.76 14.21 -8.00
C GLN A 305 21.61 13.97 -9.50
N ALA A 306 21.75 12.72 -9.95
CA ALA A 306 21.68 12.38 -11.37
C ALA A 306 20.30 12.66 -11.98
N ASN A 307 19.22 12.36 -11.25
CA ASN A 307 17.87 12.46 -11.78
C ASN A 307 17.23 13.85 -11.59
N LEU A 308 17.65 14.60 -10.57
CA LEU A 308 17.12 15.94 -10.31
C LEU A 308 17.75 17.01 -11.21
N ALA A 309 18.93 16.74 -11.78
CA ALA A 309 19.59 17.64 -12.72
C ALA A 309 18.92 17.71 -14.11
N ASP A 310 18.24 16.64 -14.55
CA ASP A 310 17.52 16.59 -15.84
C ASP A 310 16.09 16.01 -15.69
N PRO A 311 15.12 16.87 -15.31
CA PRO A 311 13.72 16.46 -15.20
C PRO A 311 13.10 15.99 -16.52
N SER A 312 13.68 16.37 -17.67
CA SER A 312 13.14 16.01 -18.99
C SER A 312 13.43 14.55 -19.33
N ALA A 313 14.66 14.09 -19.07
CA ALA A 313 15.05 12.69 -19.22
C ALA A 313 14.22 11.77 -18.32
N LEU A 314 13.95 12.19 -17.09
CA LEU A 314 13.06 11.47 -16.16
C LEU A 314 11.68 11.21 -16.78
N ARG A 315 11.06 12.21 -17.41
CA ARG A 315 9.73 12.04 -18.01
C ARG A 315 9.73 11.01 -19.14
N THR A 316 10.77 11.02 -19.98
CA THR A 316 10.92 10.05 -21.07
C THR A 316 11.04 8.63 -20.55
N HIS A 317 11.87 8.40 -19.53
CA HIS A 317 12.04 7.06 -18.94
C HIS A 317 10.78 6.53 -18.25
N PHE A 318 9.94 7.42 -17.72
CA PHE A 318 8.72 7.03 -17.02
C PHE A 318 7.49 6.84 -17.92
N ALA A 319 7.51 7.32 -19.17
CA ALA A 319 6.39 7.14 -20.10
C ALA A 319 5.85 5.69 -20.17
N PRO A 320 6.67 4.66 -20.44
CA PRO A 320 6.18 3.28 -20.46
C PRO A 320 5.72 2.77 -19.07
N VAL A 321 6.34 3.26 -17.99
CA VAL A 321 5.99 2.88 -16.61
C VAL A 321 4.61 3.41 -16.23
N TRP A 322 4.30 4.65 -16.59
CA TRP A 322 2.98 5.25 -16.37
C TRP A 322 1.89 4.54 -17.16
N ASP A 323 2.16 4.20 -18.42
CA ASP A 323 1.17 3.52 -19.26
C ASP A 323 0.89 2.10 -18.77
N TRP A 324 1.91 1.42 -18.23
CA TRP A 324 1.73 0.15 -17.53
C TRP A 324 0.93 0.34 -16.24
N ALA A 325 1.28 1.32 -15.41
CA ALA A 325 0.61 1.58 -14.14
C ALA A 325 -0.90 1.86 -14.32
N CYS A 326 -1.26 2.65 -15.33
CA CYS A 326 -2.66 2.94 -15.68
C CYS A 326 -3.48 1.69 -16.04
N LYS A 327 -2.83 0.61 -16.50
CA LYS A 327 -3.48 -0.66 -16.85
C LYS A 327 -3.54 -1.64 -15.67
N HIS A 328 -2.52 -1.61 -14.80
CA HIS A 328 -2.30 -2.69 -13.82
C HIS A 328 -2.44 -2.28 -12.36
N LEU A 329 -2.25 -1.00 -12.02
CA LEU A 329 -2.27 -0.50 -10.63
C LEU A 329 -3.58 0.21 -10.26
N THR A 330 -4.66 -0.01 -11.02
CA THR A 330 -5.98 0.54 -10.73
C THR A 330 -6.80 -0.40 -9.83
N LEU A 331 -7.75 0.16 -9.06
CA LEU A 331 -8.69 -0.67 -8.29
C LEU A 331 -9.44 -1.68 -9.16
N THR A 332 -9.87 -1.27 -10.35
CA THR A 332 -10.58 -2.15 -11.28
C THR A 332 -9.71 -3.33 -11.72
N ALA A 333 -8.44 -3.08 -12.08
CA ALA A 333 -7.52 -4.13 -12.49
C ALA A 333 -7.22 -5.11 -11.35
N MET A 334 -7.04 -4.61 -10.12
CA MET A 334 -6.86 -5.44 -8.92
C MET A 334 -8.12 -6.28 -8.66
N ALA A 335 -9.30 -5.66 -8.62
CA ALA A 335 -10.56 -6.34 -8.34
C ALA A 335 -10.92 -7.38 -9.39
N THR A 336 -10.67 -7.10 -10.67
CA THR A 336 -10.86 -8.07 -11.76
C THR A 336 -10.02 -9.33 -11.54
N GLN A 337 -8.74 -9.17 -11.18
CA GLN A 337 -7.85 -10.30 -10.92
C GLN A 337 -8.31 -11.14 -9.72
N TYR A 338 -8.71 -10.50 -8.62
CA TYR A 338 -9.27 -11.21 -7.47
C TYR A 338 -10.61 -11.91 -7.80
N ALA A 339 -11.51 -11.24 -8.51
CA ALA A 339 -12.80 -11.84 -8.90
C ALA A 339 -12.60 -13.07 -9.80
N ASN A 340 -11.67 -13.01 -10.75
CA ASN A 340 -11.31 -14.14 -11.60
C ASN A 340 -10.71 -15.29 -10.78
N LEU A 341 -9.81 -14.98 -9.83
CA LEU A 341 -9.27 -15.97 -8.91
C LEU A 341 -10.38 -16.66 -8.10
N TYR A 342 -11.32 -15.91 -7.53
CA TYR A 342 -12.39 -16.52 -6.75
C TYR A 342 -13.28 -17.42 -7.61
N ARG A 343 -13.62 -16.99 -8.83
CA ARG A 343 -14.39 -17.81 -9.80
C ARG A 343 -13.64 -19.09 -10.19
N GLU A 344 -12.34 -18.99 -10.42
CA GLU A 344 -11.47 -20.15 -10.70
C GLU A 344 -11.53 -21.17 -9.56
N LEU A 345 -11.38 -20.68 -8.32
CA LEU A 345 -11.37 -21.53 -7.12
C LEU A 345 -12.72 -22.19 -6.84
N THR A 346 -13.84 -21.54 -7.14
CA THR A 346 -15.17 -22.10 -6.89
C THR A 346 -15.62 -23.04 -8.00
N LYS A 347 -15.23 -22.82 -9.26
CA LYS A 347 -15.57 -23.70 -10.40
C LYS A 347 -14.85 -25.04 -10.40
N ALA A 348 -13.66 -25.11 -9.79
CA ALA A 348 -12.88 -26.34 -9.69
C ALA A 348 -13.38 -27.31 -8.59
N SER A 349 -14.68 -27.29 -8.26
CA SER A 349 -15.28 -28.06 -7.15
C SER A 349 -16.24 -29.12 -7.65
#